data_AF-A0A2T2SNP8-F1
#
_entry.id   AF-A0A2T2SNP8-F1
#
_cell.length_a   1.000
_cell.length_b   1.000
_cell.length_c   1.000
_cell.angle_alpha   90.00
_cell.angle_beta   90.00
_cell.angle_gamma   90.00
#
_symmetry.space_group_name_H-M   'P 1'
#
loop_
_entity.id
_entity.type
_entity.pdbx_description
1 polymer ?
#
loop_
_entity_poly.entity_id
_entity_poly.type
_entity_poly.pdbx_seq_one_letter_code
_entity_poly.pdbx_strand_id
1 'polypeptide(L)'
;LTVVALVLNAFGIEVPGLQAEFPVNLYSVVGFTTIVWLAATFLTRPTDEETLDAFYRKVHPGGPGWAPVAERHPDVEPDSGLGRLALDGLVGVVLVYSTLFGTGYLILGWMDWGLVCIAVSLSAAVYLWRDLQRDAVSLIEMKEEKGKG
;
A
#
# COMPACT_ATOMS: atom_id res chain seq x y z
N LEU A 1 -12.08 -6.11 16.33
CA LEU A 1 -13.52 -6.27 16.01
C LEU A 1 -14.19 -7.34 16.85
N THR A 2 -13.61 -8.54 17.02
CA THR A 2 -14.09 -9.56 17.97
C THR A 2 -14.27 -9.02 19.40
N VAL A 3 -13.33 -8.20 19.88
CA VAL A 3 -13.45 -7.53 21.18
C VAL A 3 -14.63 -6.55 21.21
N VAL A 4 -14.85 -5.78 20.14
CA VAL A 4 -15.99 -4.86 20.02
C VAL A 4 -17.32 -5.62 19.95
N ALA A 5 -17.35 -6.74 19.23
CA ALA A 5 -18.48 -7.66 19.17
C ALA A 5 -18.84 -8.24 20.55
N LEU A 6 -17.83 -8.68 21.30
CA LEU A 6 -18.00 -9.21 22.65
C LEU A 6 -18.49 -8.14 23.62
N VAL A 7 -17.99 -6.91 23.51
CA VAL A 7 -18.42 -5.78 24.30
C VAL A 7 -19.87 -5.38 23.96
N LEU A 8 -20.23 -5.28 22.69
CA LEU A 8 -21.60 -4.96 22.26
C LEU A 8 -22.61 -6.04 22.66
N ASN A 9 -22.23 -7.31 22.58
CA ASN A 9 -23.03 -8.42 23.09
C ASN A 9 -23.23 -8.33 24.61
N ALA A 10 -22.19 -7.95 25.37
CA ALA A 10 -22.31 -7.71 26.81
C ALA A 10 -23.28 -6.55 27.15
N PHE A 11 -23.51 -5.62 26.23
CA PHE A 11 -24.51 -4.56 26.31
C PHE A 11 -25.88 -4.96 25.70
N GLY A 12 -26.08 -6.22 25.31
CA GLY A 12 -27.33 -6.73 24.74
C GLY A 12 -27.58 -6.32 23.29
N ILE A 13 -26.56 -5.82 22.58
CA ILE A 13 -26.64 -5.45 21.18
C ILE A 13 -26.17 -6.64 20.34
N GLU A 14 -27.12 -7.47 19.91
CA GLU A 14 -26.86 -8.55 18.96
C GLU A 14 -26.61 -7.96 17.57
N VAL A 15 -25.37 -7.99 17.11
CA VAL A 15 -25.02 -7.56 15.74
C VAL A 15 -25.29 -8.72 14.79
N PRO A 16 -26.30 -8.65 13.91
CA PRO A 16 -26.65 -9.76 13.02
C PRO A 16 -25.49 -10.08 12.08
N GLY A 17 -25.12 -11.36 11.98
CA GLY A 17 -24.05 -11.85 11.11
C GLY A 17 -22.67 -11.98 11.77
N LEU A 18 -22.39 -11.27 12.87
CA LEU A 18 -21.07 -11.33 13.53
C LEU A 18 -20.85 -12.59 14.39
N GLN A 19 -21.93 -13.33 14.68
CA GLN A 19 -21.91 -14.66 15.32
C GLN A 19 -22.36 -15.77 14.38
N ALA A 20 -22.54 -15.48 13.08
CA ALA A 20 -22.86 -16.50 12.11
C ALA A 20 -21.69 -17.48 11.93
N GLU A 21 -21.99 -18.69 11.46
CA GLU A 21 -20.97 -19.67 11.11
C GLU A 21 -20.06 -19.14 9.98
N PHE A 22 -18.80 -19.60 10.00
CA PHE A 22 -17.87 -19.32 8.91
C PHE A 22 -18.45 -19.86 7.59
N PRO A 23 -18.46 -19.09 6.49
CA PRO A 23 -17.73 -17.83 6.23
C PRO A 23 -18.58 -16.54 6.32
N VAL A 24 -19.88 -16.64 6.62
CA VAL A 24 -20.81 -15.49 6.56
C VAL A 24 -20.38 -14.36 7.50
N ASN A 25 -19.82 -14.73 8.65
CA ASN A 25 -19.21 -13.80 9.60
C ASN A 25 -18.19 -12.86 8.95
N LEU A 26 -17.37 -13.37 8.04
CA LEU A 26 -16.28 -12.60 7.43
C LEU A 26 -16.81 -11.45 6.56
N TYR A 27 -17.89 -11.68 5.82
CA TYR A 27 -18.54 -10.64 5.03
C TYR A 27 -19.18 -9.57 5.93
N SER A 28 -19.83 -9.98 7.02
CA SER A 28 -20.42 -9.05 7.99
C SER A 28 -19.36 -8.21 8.69
N VAL A 29 -18.22 -8.80 9.06
CA VAL A 29 -17.06 -8.11 9.63
C VAL A 29 -16.56 -7.02 8.69
N VAL A 30 -16.28 -7.38 7.43
CA VAL A 30 -15.74 -6.45 6.43
C VAL A 30 -16.75 -5.32 6.15
N GLY A 31 -18.03 -5.65 6.00
CA GLY A 31 -19.08 -4.64 5.79
C GLY A 31 -19.17 -3.67 6.96
N PHE A 32 -19.20 -4.17 8.18
CA PHE A 32 -19.26 -3.34 9.39
C PHE A 32 -18.02 -2.45 9.53
N THR A 33 -16.81 -2.99 9.39
CA THR A 33 -15.59 -2.18 9.51
C THR A 33 -15.50 -1.12 8.42
N THR A 34 -15.97 -1.43 7.21
CA THR A 34 -16.02 -0.47 6.10
C THR A 34 -16.96 0.69 6.43
N ILE A 35 -18.16 0.40 6.95
CA ILE A 35 -19.12 1.45 7.34
C ILE A 35 -18.56 2.31 8.47
N VAL A 36 -18.00 1.69 9.52
CA VAL A 36 -17.42 2.41 10.66
C VAL A 36 -16.24 3.26 10.22
N TRP A 37 -15.37 2.72 9.37
CA TRP A 37 -14.22 3.45 8.83
C TRP A 37 -14.67 4.65 8.00
N LEU A 38 -15.60 4.47 7.05
CA LEU A 38 -16.15 5.56 6.25
C LEU A 38 -16.81 6.63 7.13
N ALA A 39 -17.63 6.22 8.10
CA ALA A 39 -18.27 7.14 9.02
C ALA A 39 -17.23 7.95 9.80
N ALA A 40 -16.18 7.32 10.31
CA ALA A 40 -15.09 8.00 10.97
C ALA A 40 -14.33 8.95 10.03
N THR A 41 -14.08 8.55 8.77
CA THR A 41 -13.45 9.39 7.76
C THR A 41 -14.26 10.65 7.45
N PHE A 42 -15.58 10.54 7.29
CA PHE A 42 -16.44 11.70 7.01
C PHE A 42 -16.74 12.56 8.25
N LEU A 43 -16.70 11.98 9.45
CA LEU A 43 -16.93 12.73 10.69
C LEU A 43 -15.67 13.50 11.14
N THR A 44 -14.49 13.04 10.75
CA THR A 44 -13.21 13.70 11.05
C THR A 44 -13.05 14.93 10.15
N ARG A 45 -12.52 16.03 10.71
CA ARG A 45 -12.26 17.24 9.92
C ARG A 45 -11.19 16.96 8.85
N PRO A 46 -11.36 17.50 7.63
CA PRO A 46 -10.32 17.45 6.62
C PRO A 46 -9.08 18.22 7.11
N THR A 47 -7.91 17.80 6.64
CA THR A 47 -6.62 18.44 6.94
C THR A 47 -6.56 19.85 6.35
N ASP A 48 -5.89 20.79 7.04
CA ASP A 48 -5.71 22.16 6.59
C ASP A 48 -4.97 22.24 5.24
N GLU A 49 -5.37 23.19 4.39
CA GLU A 49 -4.82 23.37 3.03
C GLU A 49 -3.30 23.61 3.05
N GLU A 50 -2.78 24.34 4.03
CA GLU A 50 -1.34 24.60 4.18
C GLU A 50 -0.55 23.30 4.42
N THR A 51 -1.11 22.38 5.20
CA THR A 51 -0.48 21.07 5.45
C THR A 51 -0.56 20.20 4.21
N LEU A 52 -1.65 20.27 3.45
CA LEU A 52 -1.83 19.55 2.19
C LEU A 52 -0.84 20.02 1.12
N ASP A 53 -0.64 21.33 1.01
CA ASP A 53 0.29 21.94 0.06
C ASP A 53 1.76 21.64 0.44
N ALA A 54 2.09 21.69 1.73
CA ALA A 54 3.41 21.29 2.23
C ALA A 54 3.68 19.79 1.97
N PHE A 55 2.66 18.94 2.13
CA PHE A 55 2.76 17.51 1.78
C PHE A 55 2.96 17.32 0.27
N TYR A 56 2.18 18.02 -0.54
CA TYR A 56 2.26 17.94 -2.00
C TYR A 56 3.65 18.31 -2.52
N ARG A 57 4.23 19.41 -2.01
CA ARG A 57 5.62 19.83 -2.33
C ARG A 57 6.70 18.86 -1.85
N LYS A 58 6.39 17.99 -0.89
CA LYS A 58 7.37 17.03 -0.35
C LYS A 58 7.34 15.71 -1.11
N VAL A 59 6.16 15.21 -1.40
CA VAL A 59 5.95 13.87 -1.96
C VAL A 59 5.76 13.90 -3.49
N HIS A 60 5.43 15.05 -4.07
CA HIS A 60 5.22 15.24 -5.51
C HIS A 60 4.24 14.21 -6.11
N PRO A 61 3.11 13.88 -5.44
CA PRO A 61 2.29 12.76 -5.85
C PRO A 61 1.69 12.97 -7.25
N GLY A 62 1.85 11.99 -8.12
CA GLY A 62 1.19 11.95 -9.42
C GLY A 62 -0.26 11.47 -9.34
N GLY A 63 -1.08 11.82 -10.34
CA GLY A 63 -2.40 11.20 -10.60
C GLY A 63 -3.60 12.16 -10.59
N PRO A 64 -4.76 11.72 -11.12
CA PRO A 64 -5.93 12.58 -11.36
C PRO A 64 -6.58 13.12 -10.07
N GLY A 65 -6.43 12.42 -8.95
CA GLY A 65 -6.96 12.86 -7.65
C GLY A 65 -6.23 14.09 -7.07
N TRP A 66 -5.04 14.43 -7.57
CA TRP A 66 -4.23 15.55 -7.11
C TRP A 66 -4.31 16.79 -8.01
N ALA A 67 -5.09 16.74 -9.10
CA ALA A 67 -5.19 17.84 -10.06
C ALA A 67 -5.52 19.22 -9.42
N PRO A 68 -6.47 19.33 -8.45
CA PRO A 68 -6.78 20.62 -7.83
C PRO A 68 -5.64 21.22 -6.99
N VAL A 69 -4.73 20.38 -6.47
CA VAL A 69 -3.57 20.81 -5.69
C VAL A 69 -2.39 21.09 -6.61
N ALA A 70 -2.21 20.27 -7.65
CA ALA A 70 -1.20 20.43 -8.68
C ALA A 70 -1.34 21.76 -9.42
N GLU A 71 -2.57 22.18 -9.75
CA GLU A 71 -2.84 23.48 -10.39
C GLU A 71 -2.41 24.68 -9.54
N ARG A 72 -2.40 24.55 -8.21
CA ARG A 72 -1.94 25.62 -7.30
C ARG A 72 -0.41 25.69 -7.18
N HIS A 73 0.31 24.63 -7.57
CA HIS A 73 1.77 24.52 -7.45
C HIS A 73 2.40 24.09 -8.79
N PRO A 74 2.35 24.94 -9.83
CA PRO A 74 2.94 24.63 -11.14
C PRO A 74 4.47 24.56 -11.12
N ASP A 75 5.11 24.96 -10.00
CA ASP A 75 6.54 24.85 -9.73
C ASP A 75 6.99 23.41 -9.36
N VAL A 76 6.03 22.51 -9.09
CA VAL A 76 6.26 21.13 -8.66
C VAL A 76 6.01 20.20 -9.86
N GLU A 77 7.06 19.57 -10.38
CA GLU A 77 6.92 18.55 -11.44
C GLU A 77 6.24 17.30 -10.82
N PRO A 78 5.04 16.90 -11.27
CA PRO A 78 4.35 15.74 -10.71
C PRO A 78 5.13 14.47 -11.03
N ASP A 79 5.20 13.54 -10.09
CA ASP A 79 5.85 12.27 -10.31
C ASP A 79 5.11 11.47 -11.40
N SER A 80 5.73 11.38 -12.58
CA SER A 80 5.14 10.82 -13.80
C SER A 80 5.26 9.28 -13.87
N GLY A 81 5.85 8.67 -12.84
CA GLY A 81 6.19 7.25 -12.77
C GLY A 81 5.11 6.30 -12.24
N LEU A 82 3.84 6.71 -12.08
CA LEU A 82 2.80 5.88 -11.43
C LEU A 82 2.70 4.45 -11.98
N GLY A 83 2.82 4.28 -13.31
CA GLY A 83 2.77 2.95 -13.94
C GLY A 83 3.95 2.06 -13.58
N ARG A 84 5.15 2.64 -13.48
CA ARG A 84 6.36 1.93 -13.06
C ARG A 84 6.32 1.62 -11.57
N LEU A 85 5.91 2.58 -10.74
CA LEU A 85 5.72 2.37 -9.30
C LEU A 85 4.68 1.28 -9.01
N ALA A 86 3.60 1.20 -9.80
CA ALA A 86 2.62 0.13 -9.69
C ALA A 86 3.20 -1.24 -10.09
N LEU A 87 4.04 -1.28 -11.13
CA LEU A 87 4.77 -2.49 -11.52
C LEU A 87 5.74 -2.93 -10.41
N ASP A 88 6.50 -2.01 -9.82
CA ASP A 88 7.40 -2.31 -8.71
C ASP A 88 6.64 -2.81 -7.48
N GLY A 89 5.47 -2.22 -7.21
CA GLY A 89 4.54 -2.74 -6.21
C GLY A 89 4.11 -4.18 -6.48
N LEU A 90 3.73 -4.50 -7.72
CA LEU A 90 3.36 -5.86 -8.11
C LEU A 90 4.55 -6.83 -7.98
N VAL A 91 5.74 -6.42 -8.44
CA VAL A 91 6.97 -7.21 -8.32
C VAL A 91 7.32 -7.44 -6.85
N GLY A 92 7.14 -6.44 -5.99
CA GLY A 92 7.31 -6.55 -4.55
C GLY A 92 6.33 -7.54 -3.92
N VAL A 93 5.06 -7.54 -4.34
CA VAL A 93 4.07 -8.53 -3.90
C VAL A 93 4.48 -9.95 -4.32
N VAL A 94 4.88 -10.13 -5.58
CA VAL A 94 5.38 -11.42 -6.09
C VAL A 94 6.61 -11.88 -5.29
N LEU A 95 7.57 -10.98 -5.02
CA LEU A 95 8.75 -11.27 -4.23
C LEU A 95 8.39 -11.80 -2.84
N VAL A 96 7.50 -11.12 -2.12
CA VAL A 96 7.08 -11.52 -0.77
C VAL A 96 6.40 -12.89 -0.78
N TYR A 97 5.45 -13.10 -1.68
CA TYR A 97 4.73 -14.37 -1.77
C TYR A 97 5.65 -15.52 -2.23
N SER A 98 6.47 -15.32 -3.25
CA SER A 98 7.42 -16.34 -3.72
C SER A 98 8.45 -16.69 -2.65
N THR A 99 8.88 -15.73 -1.83
CA THR A 99 9.77 -16.01 -0.69
C THR A 99 9.06 -16.82 0.39
N LEU A 100 7.82 -16.43 0.75
CA LEU A 100 7.02 -17.12 1.77
C LEU A 100 6.72 -18.57 1.35
N PHE A 101 6.17 -18.76 0.15
CA PHE A 101 5.85 -20.09 -0.38
C PHE A 101 7.10 -20.90 -0.69
N GLY A 102 8.15 -20.29 -1.25
CA GLY A 102 9.42 -20.97 -1.53
C GLY A 102 10.06 -21.52 -0.26
N THR A 103 10.13 -20.71 0.79
CA THR A 103 10.61 -21.16 2.11
C THR A 103 9.71 -22.26 2.67
N GLY A 104 8.39 -22.11 2.55
CA GLY A 104 7.43 -23.13 2.98
C GLY A 104 7.61 -24.47 2.28
N TYR A 105 7.76 -24.47 0.94
CA TYR A 105 7.96 -25.70 0.16
C TYR A 105 9.29 -26.39 0.46
N LEU A 106 10.37 -25.63 0.70
CA LEU A 106 11.65 -26.19 1.12
C LEU A 106 11.54 -26.91 2.47
N ILE A 107 10.82 -26.34 3.43
CA ILE A 107 10.61 -26.95 4.76
C ILE A 107 9.73 -28.20 4.66
N LEU A 108 8.71 -28.19 3.79
CA LEU A 108 7.79 -29.31 3.58
C LEU A 108 8.39 -30.44 2.71
N GLY A 109 9.65 -30.31 2.26
CA GLY A 109 10.35 -31.32 1.48
C GLY A 109 10.00 -31.34 -0.02
N TRP A 110 9.24 -30.36 -0.52
CA TRP A 110 8.90 -30.23 -1.94
C TRP A 110 9.95 -29.36 -2.65
N MET A 111 11.13 -29.96 -2.83
CA MET A 111 12.35 -29.27 -3.27
C MET A 111 12.19 -28.57 -4.63
N ASP A 112 11.52 -29.20 -5.59
CA ASP A 112 11.35 -28.66 -6.95
C ASP A 112 10.55 -27.36 -6.95
N TRP A 113 9.39 -27.35 -6.29
CA TRP A 113 8.54 -26.16 -6.16
C TRP A 113 9.20 -25.08 -5.30
N GLY A 114 9.90 -25.47 -4.24
CA GLY A 114 10.68 -24.54 -3.42
C GLY A 114 11.76 -23.83 -4.23
N LEU A 115 12.54 -24.56 -5.02
CA LEU A 115 13.59 -24.01 -5.88
C LEU A 115 13.05 -23.03 -6.91
N VAL A 116 11.93 -23.35 -7.57
CA VAL A 116 11.30 -22.44 -8.53
C VAL A 116 10.86 -21.14 -7.86
N CYS A 117 10.18 -21.22 -6.71
CA CYS A 117 9.74 -20.04 -5.98
C CYS A 117 10.92 -19.18 -5.48
N ILE A 118 12.02 -19.79 -5.05
CA ILE A 118 13.24 -19.05 -4.64
C ILE A 118 13.95 -18.42 -5.84
N ALA A 119 13.99 -19.09 -7.00
CA ALA A 119 14.54 -18.50 -8.21
C ALA A 119 13.74 -17.26 -8.66
N VAL A 120 12.41 -17.36 -8.62
CA VAL A 120 11.51 -16.23 -8.91
C VAL A 120 11.72 -15.09 -7.91
N SER A 121 11.81 -15.38 -6.61
CA SER A 121 12.04 -14.35 -5.60
C SER A 121 13.39 -13.64 -5.80
N LEU A 122 14.47 -14.38 -6.07
CA LEU A 122 15.78 -13.78 -6.37
C LEU A 122 15.73 -12.88 -7.60
N SER A 123 15.05 -13.32 -8.67
CA SER A 123 14.91 -12.51 -9.89
C SER A 123 14.13 -11.20 -9.64
N ALA A 124 13.04 -11.28 -8.88
CA ALA A 124 12.23 -10.12 -8.48
C ALA A 124 13.02 -9.15 -7.59
N ALA A 125 13.78 -9.68 -6.62
CA ALA A 125 14.64 -8.87 -5.75
C ALA A 125 15.73 -8.13 -6.54
N VAL A 126 16.39 -8.82 -7.49
CA VAL A 126 17.43 -8.19 -8.34
C VAL A 126 16.83 -7.13 -9.26
N TYR A 127 15.66 -7.38 -9.84
CA TYR A 127 14.95 -6.39 -10.64
C TYR A 127 14.65 -5.13 -9.81
N LEU A 128 14.00 -5.31 -8.65
CA LEU A 128 13.57 -4.22 -7.79
C LEU A 128 14.76 -3.42 -7.23
N TRP A 129 15.85 -4.09 -6.88
CA TRP A 129 17.09 -3.44 -6.45
C TRP A 129 17.69 -2.55 -7.54
N ARG A 130 17.76 -3.06 -8.77
CA ARG A 130 18.28 -2.28 -9.92
C ARG A 130 17.38 -1.11 -10.27
N ASP A 131 16.08 -1.31 -10.18
CA ASP A 131 15.08 -0.30 -10.51
C ASP A 131 15.13 0.87 -9.50
N LEU A 132 15.12 0.57 -8.20
CA LEU A 132 15.25 1.56 -7.13
C LEU A 132 16.60 2.29 -7.16
N GLN A 133 17.70 1.61 -7.48
CA GLN A 133 19.01 2.26 -7.61
C GLN A 133 19.06 3.26 -8.76
N ARG A 134 18.40 2.98 -9.89
CA ARG A 134 18.33 3.93 -11.02
C ARG A 134 17.61 5.21 -10.61
N ASP A 135 16.53 5.06 -9.85
CA ASP A 135 15.73 6.20 -9.41
C ASP A 135 16.48 7.04 -8.39
N ALA A 136 17.11 6.40 -7.40
CA ALA A 136 17.93 7.08 -6.40
C ALA A 136 19.08 7.88 -7.02
N VAL A 137 19.74 7.35 -8.06
CA VAL A 137 20.83 8.05 -8.77
C VAL A 137 20.30 9.26 -9.53
N SER A 138 19.18 9.13 -10.24
CA SER A 138 18.61 10.23 -11.02
C SER A 138 18.21 11.44 -10.16
N LEU A 139 17.68 11.22 -8.96
CA LEU A 139 17.31 12.30 -8.03
C LEU A 139 18.53 13.04 -7.46
N ILE A 140 19.67 12.38 -7.31
CA ILE A 140 20.91 13.00 -6.82
C ILE A 140 21.49 13.92 -7.90
N GLU A 141 21.52 13.48 -9.16
CA GLU A 141 22.03 14.28 -10.29
C GLU A 141 21.19 15.55 -10.51
N MET A 142 19.86 15.44 -10.48
CA MET A 142 18.93 16.60 -10.58
C MET A 142 19.18 17.63 -9.48
N LYS A 143 19.45 17.17 -8.25
CA LYS A 143 19.74 18.05 -7.11
C LYS A 143 21.08 18.76 -7.24
N GLU A 144 22.10 18.11 -7.82
CA GLU A 144 23.39 18.73 -8.09
C GLU A 144 23.32 19.80 -9.20
N GLU A 145 22.57 19.56 -10.27
CA GLU A 145 22.38 20.57 -11.33
C GLU A 145 21.68 21.82 -10.80
N LYS A 146 20.59 21.65 -10.04
CA LYS A 146 19.81 22.77 -9.49
C LYS A 146 20.55 23.56 -8.41
N GLY A 147 21.59 22.97 -7.78
CA GLY A 147 22.43 23.63 -6.78
C GLY A 147 23.64 24.38 -7.35
N LYS A 148 23.94 24.25 -8.64
CA LYS A 148 25.07 24.91 -9.33
C LYS A 148 24.67 26.14 -10.15
N GLY A 149 23.38 26.48 -10.24
CA GLY A 149 22.84 27.69 -10.87
C GLY A 149 22.33 28.70 -9.85
#